data_AF-A0A5K1CW91-F1
#
_entry.id   AF-A0A5K1CW91-F1
#
_cell.length_a   1.000
_cell.length_b   1.000
_cell.length_c   1.000
_cell.angle_alpha   90.00
_cell.angle_beta   90.00
_cell.angle_gamma   90.00
#
_symmetry.space_group_name_H-M   'P 1'
#
loop_
_entity.id
_entity.type
_entity.pdbx_description
1 polymer ?
#
loop_
_entity_poly.entity_id
_entity_poly.type
_entity_poly.pdbx_seq_one_letter_code
_entity_poly.pdbx_strand_id
1 'polypeptide(L)' 'DGIVASSTSASSVAVAVNGSRNSLSALFWALKKFVPEGKTSFKLIYVRPRITTIPTP' A
#
# COMPACT_ATOMS: atom_id res chain seq x y z
N ASP A 1 -29.36 -1.47 -28.19
CA ASP A 1 -28.70 -0.76 -27.07
C ASP A 1 -28.12 -1.75 -26.08
N GLY A 2 -26.82 -2.04 -26.17
CA GLY A 2 -26.14 -2.99 -25.28
C GLY A 2 -25.44 -2.26 -24.13
N ILE A 3 -25.88 -2.52 -22.89
CA ILE A 3 -25.19 -2.06 -21.69
C ILE A 3 -23.91 -2.90 -21.54
N VAL A 4 -22.77 -2.32 -21.93
CA VAL A 4 -21.46 -2.86 -21.56
C VAL A 4 -21.24 -2.50 -20.10
N ALA A 5 -21.47 -3.45 -19.19
CA ALA A 5 -21.04 -3.31 -17.82
C ALA A 5 -19.51 -3.25 -17.80
N SER A 6 -18.94 -2.04 -17.69
CA SER A 6 -17.50 -1.92 -17.45
C SER A 6 -17.23 -2.52 -16.09
N SER A 7 -16.64 -3.72 -16.05
CA SER A 7 -16.15 -4.35 -14.83
C SER A 7 -15.12 -3.40 -14.24
N THR A 8 -15.55 -2.52 -13.33
CA THR A 8 -14.66 -1.58 -12.65
C THR A 8 -13.93 -2.40 -11.59
N SER A 9 -12.91 -3.15 -12.02
CA SER A 9 -11.98 -3.80 -11.11
C SER A 9 -11.31 -2.69 -10.30
N ALA A 10 -11.70 -2.55 -9.04
CA ALA A 10 -11.09 -1.57 -8.15
C ALA A 10 -9.61 -1.94 -7.98
N SER A 11 -8.73 -1.14 -8.57
CA SER A 11 -7.29 -1.30 -8.38
C SER A 11 -6.94 -0.96 -6.94
N SER A 12 -5.98 -1.68 -6.36
CA SER A 12 -5.52 -1.45 -4.99
C SER A 12 -4.01 -1.38 -4.96
N VAL A 13 -3.47 -0.41 -4.22
CA VAL A 13 -2.04 -0.25 -3.98
C VAL A 13 -1.80 -0.40 -2.50
N ALA A 14 -0.93 -1.34 -2.13
CA ALA A 14 -0.50 -1.54 -0.75
C ALA A 14 0.97 -1.17 -0.61
N VAL A 15 1.30 -0.37 0.40
CA VAL A 15 2.69 0.01 0.72
C VAL A 15 3.04 -0.48 2.11
N ALA A 16 4.11 -1.26 2.22
CA ALA A 16 4.68 -1.69 3.49
C ALA A 16 5.59 -0.59 4.05
N VAL A 17 5.35 -0.17 5.30
CA VAL A 17 6.14 0.85 5.98
C VAL A 17 6.62 0.39 7.34
N ASN A 18 7.84 0.76 7.71
CA ASN A 18 8.42 0.46 9.02
C ASN A 18 8.82 1.73 9.81
N GLY A 19 8.40 2.91 9.32
CA GLY A 19 8.75 4.20 9.91
C GLY A 19 10.14 4.73 9.51
N SER A 20 10.94 3.97 8.76
CA SER A 20 12.21 4.46 8.22
C SER A 20 11.99 5.50 7.12
N ARG A 21 12.96 6.41 6.96
CA ARG A 21 12.96 7.40 5.87
C ARG A 21 12.80 6.75 4.50
N ASN A 22 13.45 5.62 4.27
CA ASN A 22 13.36 4.87 3.00
C ASN A 22 11.94 4.37 2.74
N SER A 23 11.27 3.81 3.77
CA SER A 23 9.89 3.35 3.63
C SER A 23 8.90 4.49 3.39
N LEU A 24 9.16 5.66 3.98
CA LEU A 24 8.37 6.87 3.72
C LEU A 24 8.61 7.41 2.30
N SER A 25 9.85 7.38 1.79
CA SER A 25 10.14 7.74 0.39
C SER A 25 9.38 6.85 -0.60
N ALA A 26 9.29 5.54 -0.33
CA ALA A 26 8.49 4.62 -1.14
C ALA A 26 6.99 4.95 -1.11
N LEU A 27 6.46 5.32 0.07
CA LEU A 27 5.09 5.81 0.22
C LEU A 27 4.84 7.08 -0.61
N PHE A 28 5.70 8.09 -0.49
CA PHE A 28 5.55 9.35 -1.24
C PHE A 28 5.61 9.13 -2.75
N TRP A 29 6.51 8.25 -3.21
CA TRP A 29 6.60 7.88 -4.61
C TRP A 29 5.30 7.22 -5.10
N ALA A 30 4.76 6.27 -4.33
CA ALA A 30 3.53 5.55 -4.68
C ALA A 30 2.32 6.50 -4.70
N LEU A 31 2.22 7.43 -3.74
CA LEU A 31 1.19 8.47 -3.75
C LEU A 31 1.28 9.32 -5.03
N LYS A 32 2.47 9.80 -5.38
CA LYS A 32 2.68 10.61 -6.60
C LYS A 32 2.32 9.83 -7.87
N LYS A 33 2.54 8.52 -7.91
CA LYS A 33 2.29 7.68 -9.08
C LYS A 33 0.83 7.29 -9.24
N PHE A 34 0.18 6.82 -8.16
CA PHE A 34 -1.11 6.13 -8.25
C PHE A 34 -2.33 6.97 -7.83
N VAL A 35 -2.14 8.08 -7.13
CA VAL A 35 -3.25 9.01 -6.81
C VAL A 35 -3.78 9.71 -8.08
N PRO A 36 -2.93 10.20 -9.01
CA PRO A 36 -3.41 10.87 -10.22
C PRO A 36 -4.19 9.96 -11.17
N GLU A 37 -3.94 8.65 -11.14
CA GLU A 37 -4.54 7.68 -12.08
C GLU A 37 -6.04 7.43 -11.81
N GLY A 38 -6.52 7.77 -10.60
CA GLY A 38 -7.93 7.66 -10.23
C GLY A 38 -8.43 6.21 -10.15
N LYS A 39 -9.11 5.85 -9.06
CA LYS A 39 -9.60 4.48 -8.74
C LYS A 39 -8.54 3.54 -8.16
N THR A 40 -7.86 3.97 -7.11
CA THR A 40 -6.93 3.10 -6.36
C THR A 40 -7.25 3.14 -4.87
N SER A 41 -7.66 2.00 -4.30
CA SER A 41 -7.71 1.89 -2.84
C SER A 41 -6.27 1.83 -2.31
N PHE A 42 -5.88 2.80 -1.49
CA PHE A 42 -4.52 2.91 -0.99
C PHE A 42 -4.46 2.35 0.42
N LYS A 43 -3.65 1.30 0.63
CA LYS A 43 -3.52 0.60 1.92
C LYS A 43 -2.10 0.74 2.44
N LEU A 44 -1.97 1.17 3.70
CA LEU A 44 -0.68 1.27 4.37
C LEU A 44 -0.54 0.10 5.35
N ILE A 45 0.53 -0.69 5.21
CA ILE A 45 0.78 -1.86 6.05
C ILE A 45 1.99 -1.56 6.93
N TYR A 46 1.80 -1.44 8.23
CA TYR A 46 2.92 -1.27 9.15
C TYR A 46 3.64 -2.60 9.38
N VAL A 47 4.93 -2.66 9.04
CA VAL A 47 5.81 -3.82 9.27
C VAL A 47 6.47 -3.65 10.62
N ARG A 48 6.04 -4.48 11.58
CA ARG A 48 6.68 -4.58 12.90
C ARG A 48 8.08 -5.19 12.76
N PRO A 49 9.06 -4.75 13.56
CA PRO A 49 10.35 -5.42 13.65
C PRO A 49 10.19 -6.91 13.96
N ARG A 50 11.07 -7.73 13.41
CA ARG A 50 11.12 -9.17 13.73
C ARG A 50 11.37 -9.33 15.23
N ILE A 51 10.57 -10.17 15.88
CA ILE A 51 10.86 -10.61 17.24
C ILE A 51 12.08 -11.52 17.16
N THR A 52 13.21 -11.07 17.70
CA THR A 52 14.49 -11.82 17.66
C THR A 52 14.77 -12.59 18.93
N THR A 53 14.16 -12.19 20.05
CA THR A 53 14.45 -12.73 21.36
C THR A 53 13.16 -12.84 22.14
N ILE A 54 12.91 -14.04 22.69
CA ILE A 54 11.90 -14.27 23.71
C ILE A 54 12.69 -14.42 25.01
N PRO A 55 12.51 -13.54 26.01
CA PRO A 55 13.15 -13.72 27.30
C PRO A 55 12.65 -15.04 27.88
N THR A 56 13.51 -16.05 27.87
CA THR A 56 13.24 -17.35 28.49
C THR A 56 13.86 -17.29 29.90
N PRO A 57 13.15 -17.71 30.97
CA PRO A 57 13.68 -17.72 32.34
C PRO A 57 14.96 -18.54 32.51
#